data_AF-A0A7C3VSU0-F1
#
_entry.id   AF-A0A7C3VSU0-F1
#
_cell.length_a   1.000
_cell.length_b   1.000
_cell.length_c   1.000
_cell.angle_alpha   90.00
_cell.angle_beta   90.00
_cell.angle_gamma   90.00
#
_symmetry.space_group_name_H-M   'P 1'
#
loop_
_entity.id
_entity.type
_entity.pdbx_description
1 polymer ?
#
loop_
_entity_poly.entity_id
_entity_poly.type
_entity_poly.pdbx_seq_one_letter_code
_entity_poly.pdbx_strand_id
1 'polypeptide(L)'
;MNVLGSEFSAGSGLRVWGHMTVEEVREALSLTQTAILPTGSTEQHGYHLPTLVDSITAYMVAVGASQQCGCFVVPPLHYSFSGGGLPGTIDISPGLTAAVLTEIGGSLYRQGIRNMILLHGHCGTENVEAHQLAVPMLYRIAPDARIAVAPIYRL
;
A
#
# COMPACT_ATOMS: atom_id res chain seq x y z
N MET A 1 -19.43 -6.10 -16.09
CA MET A 1 -20.17 -6.21 -14.81
C MET A 1 -19.50 -5.24 -13.85
N ASN A 2 -20.14 -4.09 -13.61
CA ASN A 2 -19.56 -2.98 -12.86
C ASN A 2 -19.95 -3.15 -11.39
N VAL A 3 -19.10 -3.80 -10.58
CA VAL A 3 -19.43 -4.16 -9.19
C VAL A 3 -18.94 -3.11 -8.17
N LEU A 4 -18.34 -1.99 -8.61
CA LEU A 4 -17.73 -0.99 -7.70
C LEU A 4 -18.13 0.46 -7.98
N GLY A 5 -19.16 0.70 -8.80
CA GLY A 5 -19.36 1.98 -9.48
C GLY A 5 -19.99 3.14 -8.71
N SER A 6 -20.44 2.99 -7.45
CA SER A 6 -21.18 4.06 -6.75
C SER A 6 -20.55 4.60 -5.47
N GLU A 7 -19.61 3.88 -4.83
CA GLU A 7 -19.01 4.29 -3.55
C GLU A 7 -17.74 5.13 -3.70
N PHE A 8 -17.15 5.17 -4.90
CA PHE A 8 -15.94 5.93 -5.22
C PHE A 8 -16.24 7.20 -6.04
N SER A 9 -17.43 7.79 -5.88
CA SER A 9 -17.84 9.01 -6.59
C SER A 9 -16.97 10.23 -6.22
N ALA A 10 -16.71 11.07 -7.22
CA ALA A 10 -15.82 12.25 -7.22
C ALA A 10 -16.13 13.36 -6.19
N GLY A 11 -17.12 13.18 -5.31
CA GLY A 11 -17.48 14.13 -4.26
C GLY A 11 -16.89 13.86 -2.86
N SER A 12 -16.31 12.68 -2.61
CA SER A 12 -15.87 12.25 -1.27
C SER A 12 -14.41 12.58 -0.93
N GLY A 13 -13.64 13.11 -1.88
CA GLY A 13 -12.19 13.30 -1.73
C GLY A 13 -11.37 12.00 -1.76
N LEU A 14 -12.03 10.84 -1.84
CA LEU A 14 -11.42 9.51 -1.95
C LEU A 14 -10.70 9.34 -3.29
N ARG A 15 -9.45 8.88 -3.26
CA ARG A 15 -8.60 8.72 -4.46
C ARG A 15 -8.00 7.32 -4.52
N VAL A 16 -8.79 6.33 -4.93
CA VAL A 16 -8.29 4.96 -5.15
C VAL A 16 -7.70 4.85 -6.55
N TRP A 17 -6.37 4.76 -6.63
CA TRP A 17 -5.62 4.81 -7.88
C TRP A 17 -6.09 3.76 -8.90
N GLY A 18 -6.35 2.53 -8.47
CA GLY A 18 -6.79 1.43 -9.34
C GLY A 18 -8.20 1.60 -9.92
N HIS A 19 -8.98 2.56 -9.43
CA HIS A 19 -10.34 2.86 -9.91
C HIS A 19 -10.41 4.15 -10.73
N MET A 20 -9.27 4.82 -10.95
CA MET A 20 -9.20 6.08 -11.66
C MET A 20 -8.66 5.88 -13.07
N THR A 21 -9.23 6.62 -14.00
CA THR A 21 -8.66 6.85 -15.33
C THR A 21 -7.39 7.72 -15.22
N VAL A 22 -6.56 7.71 -16.26
CA VAL A 22 -5.35 8.53 -16.32
C VAL A 22 -5.66 10.04 -16.23
N GLU A 23 -6.82 10.47 -16.75
CA GLU A 23 -7.29 11.85 -16.64
C GLU A 23 -7.55 12.23 -15.18
N GLU A 24 -8.32 11.41 -14.46
CA GLU A 24 -8.60 11.62 -13.03
C GLU A 24 -7.33 11.58 -12.18
N VAL A 25 -6.38 10.68 -12.49
CA VAL A 25 -5.07 10.65 -11.79
C VAL A 25 -4.31 11.97 -12.00
N ARG A 26 -4.27 12.49 -13.23
CA ARG A 26 -3.62 13.76 -13.54
C ARG A 26 -4.25 14.93 -12.79
N GLU A 27 -5.59 14.99 -12.76
CA GLU A 27 -6.30 16.01 -12.00
C GLU A 27 -5.97 15.91 -10.51
N ALA A 28 -6.05 14.72 -9.94
CA ALA A 28 -5.79 14.49 -8.53
C ALA A 28 -4.35 14.79 -8.09
N LEU A 29 -3.35 14.59 -8.97
CA LEU A 29 -1.96 14.96 -8.72
C LEU A 29 -1.75 16.48 -8.57
N SER A 30 -2.67 17.30 -9.10
CA SER A 30 -2.67 18.75 -8.85
C SER A 30 -3.18 19.12 -7.45
N LEU A 31 -3.91 18.20 -6.79
CA LEU A 31 -4.57 18.42 -5.50
C LEU A 31 -3.77 17.85 -4.32
N THR A 32 -3.03 16.75 -4.54
CA THR A 32 -2.25 16.10 -3.50
C THR A 32 -1.00 15.43 -4.06
N GLN A 33 0.05 15.39 -3.24
CA GLN A 33 1.29 14.66 -3.51
C GLN A 33 1.50 13.52 -2.51
N THR A 34 0.45 13.14 -1.77
CA THR A 34 0.50 12.13 -0.72
C THR A 34 -0.14 10.84 -1.19
N ALA A 35 0.56 9.72 -1.05
CA ALA A 35 0.06 8.39 -1.36
C ALA A 35 0.30 7.42 -0.19
N ILE A 36 -0.68 6.57 0.07
CA ILE A 36 -0.55 5.39 0.90
C ILE A 36 -0.33 4.21 -0.04
N LEU A 37 0.71 3.43 0.25
CA LEU A 37 1.00 2.14 -0.36
C LEU A 37 0.67 1.05 0.66
N PRO A 38 -0.53 0.43 0.56
CA PRO A 38 -0.89 -0.66 1.44
C PRO A 38 -0.12 -1.93 1.06
N THR A 39 0.31 -2.69 2.05
CA THR A 39 0.91 -4.00 1.87
C THR A 39 0.30 -5.00 2.84
N GLY A 40 0.23 -6.25 2.45
CA GLY A 40 -0.17 -7.36 3.31
C GLY A 40 0.61 -8.61 2.98
N SER A 41 0.17 -9.73 3.54
CA SER A 41 0.58 -11.06 3.11
C SER A 41 -0.61 -11.84 2.57
N THR A 42 -0.32 -12.89 1.81
CA THR A 42 -1.27 -13.95 1.50
C THR A 42 -0.90 -15.14 2.36
N GLU A 43 -1.57 -15.30 3.49
CA GLU A 43 -1.20 -16.25 4.55
C GLU A 43 -2.42 -17.04 5.03
N GLN A 44 -2.21 -18.28 5.50
CA GLN A 44 -3.18 -18.95 6.36
C GLN A 44 -3.60 -18.08 7.57
N HIS A 45 -4.90 -18.08 7.90
CA HIS A 45 -5.42 -17.51 9.16
C HIS A 45 -6.34 -18.51 9.86
N GLY A 46 -5.95 -19.79 9.85
CA GLY A 46 -6.79 -20.90 10.28
C GLY A 46 -8.02 -21.15 9.40
N TYR A 47 -8.92 -22.05 9.83
CA TYR A 47 -10.05 -22.52 9.02
C TYR A 47 -11.26 -21.57 8.93
N HIS A 48 -11.18 -20.39 9.55
CA HIS A 48 -12.32 -19.48 9.71
C HIS A 48 -12.14 -18.15 8.99
N LEU A 49 -10.94 -17.86 8.48
CA LEU A 49 -10.62 -16.61 7.79
C LEU A 49 -10.03 -16.89 6.40
N PRO A 50 -10.30 -16.01 5.40
CA PRO A 50 -9.62 -16.05 4.11
C PRO A 50 -8.13 -15.75 4.23
N THR A 51 -7.36 -16.05 3.18
CA THR A 51 -5.89 -15.86 3.21
C THR A 51 -5.41 -14.45 2.90
N LEU A 52 -6.32 -13.53 2.55
CA LEU A 52 -5.98 -12.17 2.11
C LEU A 52 -6.29 -11.10 3.18
N VAL A 53 -6.53 -11.51 4.42
CA VAL A 53 -6.99 -10.63 5.52
C VAL A 53 -6.03 -9.47 5.73
N ASP A 54 -4.72 -9.71 5.72
CA ASP A 54 -3.71 -8.67 5.92
C ASP A 54 -3.83 -7.55 4.88
N SER A 55 -3.95 -7.92 3.60
CA SER A 55 -4.05 -6.97 2.49
C SER A 55 -5.37 -6.20 2.52
N ILE A 56 -6.48 -6.90 2.80
CA ILE A 56 -7.81 -6.27 2.87
C ILE A 56 -7.83 -5.26 4.02
N THR A 57 -7.33 -5.64 5.18
CA THR A 57 -7.30 -4.75 6.35
C THR A 57 -6.48 -3.50 6.06
N ALA A 58 -5.25 -3.64 5.57
CA ALA A 58 -4.40 -2.49 5.23
C ALA A 58 -5.04 -1.58 4.18
N TYR A 59 -5.66 -2.17 3.14
CA TYR A 59 -6.35 -1.42 2.10
C TYR A 59 -7.54 -0.63 2.63
N MET A 60 -8.39 -1.25 3.47
CA MET A 60 -9.56 -0.58 4.04
C MET A 60 -9.18 0.55 5.00
N VAL A 61 -8.10 0.39 5.78
CA VAL A 61 -7.54 1.47 6.60
C VAL A 61 -7.06 2.63 5.71
N ALA A 62 -6.37 2.33 4.60
CA ALA A 62 -5.92 3.35 3.65
C ALA A 62 -7.08 4.10 2.98
N VAL A 63 -8.15 3.38 2.61
CA VAL A 63 -9.38 3.98 2.06
C VAL A 63 -10.02 4.92 3.08
N GLY A 64 -10.17 4.49 4.33
CA GLY A 64 -10.69 5.34 5.40
C GLY A 64 -9.86 6.60 5.62
N ALA A 65 -8.53 6.49 5.58
CA ALA A 65 -7.64 7.65 5.65
C ALA A 65 -7.82 8.59 4.44
N SER A 66 -7.90 8.03 3.22
CA SER A 66 -8.11 8.81 1.99
C SER A 66 -9.42 9.58 1.99
N GLN A 67 -10.50 9.01 2.53
CA GLN A 67 -11.77 9.73 2.68
C GLN A 67 -11.64 10.98 3.58
N GLN A 68 -10.71 10.98 4.54
CA GLN A 68 -10.54 12.09 5.49
C GLN A 68 -9.52 13.12 4.99
N CYS A 69 -8.40 12.68 4.42
CA CYS A 69 -7.27 13.55 4.07
C CYS A 69 -7.05 13.71 2.57
N GLY A 70 -7.78 12.96 1.75
CA GLY A 70 -7.67 13.01 0.30
C GLY A 70 -6.35 12.49 -0.26
N CYS A 71 -5.58 11.67 0.45
CA CYS A 71 -4.40 11.03 -0.14
C CYS A 71 -4.78 9.97 -1.18
N PHE A 72 -3.85 9.62 -2.07
CA PHE A 72 -4.01 8.47 -2.95
C PHE A 72 -3.93 7.15 -2.16
N VAL A 73 -4.74 6.17 -2.55
CA VAL A 73 -4.59 4.77 -2.18
C VAL A 73 -4.11 4.01 -3.41
N VAL A 74 -2.85 3.59 -3.39
CA VAL A 74 -2.22 2.80 -4.47
C VAL A 74 -2.70 1.35 -4.36
N PRO A 75 -2.74 0.55 -5.45
CA PRO A 75 -3.09 -0.86 -5.36
C PRO A 75 -2.20 -1.59 -4.34
N PRO A 76 -2.79 -2.43 -3.47
CA PRO A 76 -2.06 -3.10 -2.41
C PRO A 76 -1.04 -4.12 -2.95
N LEU A 77 0.11 -4.24 -2.27
CA LEU A 77 1.01 -5.39 -2.46
C LEU A 77 0.50 -6.58 -1.64
N HIS A 78 0.06 -7.62 -2.33
CA HIS A 78 -0.59 -8.79 -1.70
C HIS A 78 0.35 -9.87 -1.17
N TYR A 79 1.64 -9.77 -1.49
CA TYR A 79 2.64 -10.77 -1.16
C TYR A 79 3.76 -10.14 -0.35
N SER A 80 4.08 -10.79 0.76
CA SER A 80 5.22 -10.47 1.60
C SER A 80 5.68 -11.74 2.32
N PHE A 81 6.50 -11.63 3.37
CA PHE A 81 6.99 -12.80 4.08
C PHE A 81 6.14 -13.07 5.32
N SER A 82 5.29 -14.07 5.33
CA SER A 82 4.52 -14.43 6.53
C SER A 82 5.32 -15.24 7.57
N GLY A 83 6.38 -15.93 7.14
CA GLY A 83 7.11 -16.89 7.97
C GLY A 83 6.38 -18.23 8.14
N GLY A 84 5.24 -18.40 7.49
CA GLY A 84 4.40 -19.60 7.54
C GLY A 84 4.62 -20.56 6.37
N GLY A 85 4.42 -21.86 6.62
CA GLY A 85 4.55 -22.91 5.60
C GLY A 85 3.27 -23.69 5.30
N LEU A 86 2.13 -23.28 5.87
CA LEU A 86 0.88 -24.03 5.69
C LEU A 86 0.22 -23.70 4.33
N PRO A 87 -0.53 -24.66 3.73
CA PRO A 87 -1.25 -24.44 2.48
C PRO A 87 -2.13 -23.19 2.51
N GLY A 88 -2.11 -22.44 1.40
CA GLY A 88 -2.78 -21.14 1.28
C GLY A 88 -1.85 -19.94 1.51
N THR A 89 -0.66 -20.18 2.07
CA THR A 89 0.39 -19.16 2.24
C THR A 89 1.24 -19.04 0.98
N ILE A 90 1.51 -17.81 0.54
CA ILE A 90 2.38 -17.49 -0.61
C ILE A 90 3.39 -16.43 -0.16
N ASP A 91 4.60 -16.89 0.12
CA ASP A 91 5.68 -16.03 0.60
C ASP A 91 6.59 -15.52 -0.52
N ILE A 92 6.99 -14.25 -0.39
CA ILE A 92 8.18 -13.70 -1.04
C ILE A 92 9.19 -13.28 0.02
N SER A 93 10.48 -13.26 -0.32
CA SER A 93 11.52 -12.92 0.66
C SER A 93 11.42 -11.45 1.12
N PRO A 94 11.78 -11.13 2.38
CA PRO A 94 11.79 -9.75 2.88
C PRO A 94 12.61 -8.79 2.00
N GLY A 95 13.75 -9.26 1.47
CA GLY A 95 14.58 -8.49 0.55
C GLY A 95 13.89 -8.18 -0.78
N LEU A 96 13.11 -9.12 -1.32
CA LEU A 96 12.32 -8.87 -2.53
C LEU A 96 11.16 -7.90 -2.23
N THR A 97 10.49 -8.03 -1.09
CA THR A 97 9.48 -7.06 -0.64
C THR A 97 10.06 -5.64 -0.58
N ALA A 98 11.23 -5.47 0.03
CA ALA A 98 11.91 -4.16 0.09
C ALA A 98 12.26 -3.61 -1.30
N ALA A 99 12.72 -4.46 -2.21
CA ALA A 99 13.02 -4.07 -3.58
C ALA A 99 11.76 -3.64 -4.36
N VAL A 100 10.67 -4.41 -4.26
CA VAL A 100 9.38 -4.08 -4.91
C VAL A 100 8.82 -2.76 -4.37
N LEU A 101 8.83 -2.57 -3.05
CA LEU A 101 8.44 -1.30 -2.41
C LEU A 101 9.26 -0.12 -2.94
N THR A 102 10.57 -0.33 -3.11
CA THR A 102 11.48 0.69 -3.65
C THR A 102 11.11 1.05 -5.09
N GLU A 103 10.89 0.07 -5.96
CA GLU A 103 10.53 0.29 -7.36
C GLU A 103 9.16 0.98 -7.51
N ILE A 104 8.17 0.56 -6.71
CA ILE A 104 6.84 1.20 -6.70
C ILE A 104 6.97 2.65 -6.24
N GLY A 105 7.63 2.90 -5.10
CA GLY A 105 7.81 4.25 -4.59
C GLY A 105 8.59 5.15 -5.56
N GLY A 106 9.65 4.64 -6.20
CA GLY A 106 10.36 5.36 -7.25
C GLY A 106 9.47 5.69 -8.46
N SER A 107 8.58 4.78 -8.85
CA SER A 107 7.60 5.03 -9.91
C SER A 107 6.57 6.10 -9.53
N LEU A 108 6.07 6.09 -8.30
CA LEU A 108 5.17 7.12 -7.78
C LEU A 108 5.87 8.48 -7.68
N TYR A 109 7.13 8.49 -7.25
CA TYR A 109 7.94 9.70 -7.17
C TYR A 109 8.08 10.40 -8.53
N ARG A 110 8.38 9.63 -9.59
CA ARG A 110 8.45 10.15 -10.97
C ARG A 110 7.14 10.76 -11.46
N GLN A 111 6.00 10.34 -10.90
CA GLN A 111 4.68 10.87 -11.24
C GLN A 111 4.28 12.12 -10.44
N GLY A 112 5.08 12.53 -9.46
CA GLY A 112 4.83 13.74 -8.65
C GLY A 112 4.45 13.48 -7.20
N ILE A 113 4.34 12.21 -6.77
CA ILE A 113 4.17 11.89 -5.35
C ILE A 113 5.44 12.28 -4.58
N ARG A 114 5.26 12.91 -3.43
CA ARG A 114 6.35 13.38 -2.55
C ARG A 114 6.20 12.90 -1.13
N ASN A 115 4.99 12.57 -0.67
CA ASN A 115 4.77 11.98 0.65
C ASN A 115 4.26 10.55 0.47
N MET A 116 4.95 9.58 1.04
CA MET A 116 4.61 8.16 0.91
C MET A 116 4.45 7.53 2.29
N ILE A 117 3.34 6.84 2.49
CA ILE A 117 3.09 6.04 3.67
C ILE A 117 3.11 4.58 3.24
N LEU A 118 4.12 3.84 3.69
CA LEU A 118 4.19 2.39 3.52
C LEU A 118 3.39 1.77 4.67
N LEU A 119 2.12 1.43 4.39
CA LEU A 119 1.15 0.96 5.38
C LEU A 119 1.06 -0.56 5.32
N HIS A 120 1.51 -1.28 6.34
CA HIS A 120 1.55 -2.74 6.30
C HIS A 120 0.56 -3.41 7.25
N GLY A 121 -0.13 -4.43 6.72
CA GLY A 121 -1.21 -5.16 7.35
C GLY A 121 -0.79 -6.42 8.11
N HIS A 122 0.36 -7.00 7.78
CA HIS A 122 0.84 -8.23 8.40
C HIS A 122 1.70 -7.93 9.65
N CYS A 123 1.47 -8.72 10.71
CA CYS A 123 2.23 -8.67 11.95
C CYS A 123 3.45 -9.60 11.88
N GLY A 124 4.65 -9.05 11.70
CA GLY A 124 5.89 -9.84 11.72
C GLY A 124 7.12 -8.94 11.68
N THR A 125 8.18 -9.32 12.40
CA THR A 125 9.43 -8.56 12.49
C THR A 125 10.05 -8.33 11.12
N GLU A 126 10.04 -9.37 10.28
CA GLU A 126 10.60 -9.41 8.95
C GLU A 126 9.88 -8.46 7.98
N ASN A 127 8.57 -8.27 8.17
CA ASN A 127 7.81 -7.30 7.38
C ASN A 127 8.12 -5.87 7.78
N VAL A 128 8.20 -5.60 9.08
CA VAL A 128 8.62 -4.28 9.59
C VAL A 128 10.02 -3.95 9.05
N GLU A 129 10.94 -4.91 9.13
CA GLU A 129 12.31 -4.77 8.63
C GLU A 129 12.35 -4.56 7.11
N ALA A 130 11.56 -5.31 6.32
CA ALA A 130 11.49 -5.14 4.87
C ALA A 130 11.03 -3.72 4.48
N HIS A 131 10.03 -3.18 5.18
CA HIS A 131 9.54 -1.82 4.94
C HIS A 131 10.58 -0.78 5.35
N GLN A 132 11.25 -0.97 6.48
CA GLN A 132 12.34 -0.10 6.92
C GLN A 132 13.55 -0.15 5.96
N LEU A 133 13.86 -1.31 5.40
CA LEU A 133 14.94 -1.48 4.43
C LEU A 133 14.67 -0.77 3.10
N ALA A 134 13.40 -0.68 2.69
CA ALA A 134 13.01 0.07 1.50
C ALA A 134 13.26 1.58 1.63
N VAL A 135 13.18 2.15 2.84
CA VAL A 135 13.34 3.60 3.08
C VAL A 135 14.68 4.17 2.59
N PRO A 136 15.85 3.69 3.04
CA PRO A 136 17.13 4.20 2.54
C PRO A 136 17.35 3.95 1.05
N MET A 137 16.78 2.87 0.50
CA MET A 137 16.82 2.60 -0.94
C MET A 137 16.00 3.61 -1.74
N LEU A 138 14.79 3.93 -1.25
CA LEU A 138 13.93 4.96 -1.82
C LEU A 138 14.60 6.33 -1.80
N TYR A 139 15.24 6.72 -0.69
CA TYR A 139 15.95 8.01 -0.62
C TYR A 139 17.07 8.15 -1.66
N ARG A 140 17.64 7.04 -2.20
CA ARG A 140 18.62 7.12 -3.29
C ARG A 140 18.01 7.55 -4.63
N ILE A 141 16.73 7.22 -4.86
CA ILE A 141 16.04 7.48 -6.13
C ILE A 141 14.94 8.56 -6.02
N ALA A 142 14.59 8.93 -4.79
CA ALA A 142 13.58 9.91 -4.42
C ALA A 142 14.08 10.75 -3.21
N PRO A 143 15.11 11.59 -3.40
CA PRO A 143 15.91 12.17 -2.31
C PRO A 143 15.18 13.18 -1.42
N ASP A 144 14.14 13.84 -1.93
CA ASP A 144 13.30 14.81 -1.21
C ASP A 144 11.93 14.25 -0.82
N ALA A 145 11.68 12.96 -1.06
CA ALA A 145 10.44 12.31 -0.65
C ALA A 145 10.37 12.20 0.88
N ARG A 146 9.18 12.37 1.45
CA ARG A 146 8.91 12.11 2.86
C ARG A 146 8.28 10.74 2.98
N ILE A 147 8.94 9.84 3.69
CA ILE A 147 8.51 8.44 3.78
C ILE A 147 8.21 8.09 5.23
N ALA A 148 7.02 7.56 5.47
CA ALA A 148 6.61 6.99 6.75
C ALA A 148 6.37 5.48 6.59
N VAL A 149 6.77 4.70 7.59
CA VAL A 149 6.44 3.27 7.70
C VAL A 149 5.43 3.12 8.83
N ALA A 150 4.27 2.57 8.53
CA ALA A 150 3.14 2.48 9.45
C ALA A 150 2.60 1.03 9.53
N PRO A 151 2.85 0.30 10.62
CA PRO A 151 2.10 -0.91 10.94
C PRO A 151 0.66 -0.56 11.33
N ILE A 152 -0.35 -1.24 10.77
CA ILE A 152 -1.75 -1.00 11.13
C ILE A 152 -2.06 -1.25 12.62
N TYR A 153 -1.29 -2.12 13.27
CA TYR A 153 -1.47 -2.49 14.69
C TYR A 153 -0.82 -1.50 15.67
N ARG A 154 -0.27 -0.38 15.18
CA ARG A 154 0.25 0.71 16.01
C ARG A 154 -0.44 2.05 15.73
N LEU A 155 -1.55 2.04 14.97
CA LEU A 155 -2.35 3.23 14.66
C LEU A 155 -3.40 3.51 15.73
#